data_AF-A0AAN8MX12-F1
#
_entry.id   AF-A0AAN8MX12-F1
#
_cell.length_a   1.000
_cell.length_b   1.000
_cell.length_c   1.000
_cell.angle_alpha   90.00
_cell.angle_beta   90.00
_cell.angle_gamma   90.00
#
_symmetry.space_group_name_H-M   'P 1'
#
loop_
_entity.id
_entity.type
_entity.pdbx_description
1 polymer ?
#
loop_
_entity_poly.entity_id
_entity_poly.type
_entity_poly.pdbx_seq_one_letter_code
_entity_poly.pdbx_strand_id
1 'polypeptide(L)'
;MDSVTRANNTTKPNPTSKHKLQVPGLGLPLTYESENAFPHGLLSYCPLIMTLREINMLRAMNMTTDKPGWTTKINDPAITEKWRSEIKSQLDFTDKMFDWCLEELKTKAEQFQKENFVIALDGDVCKSDTLVPEETRLEIIEAIKVLEDVPESQKDWHPGSNDQVLDLVHPSLFPLAYGKSRVVEDELITLENCLENIGTGAVVEMINDSPGLDLSKSKGNIKVPHAWSRHFQWLPADVSLNEVDGEKTVKFESYINNLHPRHTSLYRLVEAVILKSIPMWSQTLLAAPAMDKTEVRLPWSIDYDFDEDDVPADLYSDDDDEDAKWDKAYDWKQSMREEHVIQPEAPHYKDWTARLRNYDGDLELDLWEKFKDKGLQVIVKFASIHLTPEKPQYSGGSWHYEGQLNDHIVATSIYYYSNENITPSSLKFRQEVNAEDAIEWPYSQNEHEFMNPLFGISNEEAAVQDIGEIDTKQGRLLTFPNTLQHQVQPFKLEDPTKPGHRKILAIFLVDPHTRVISTANVPPQRKDWWEEVLNTDSGKRLNRLPQELRDMIVDSVDDFPIDMETAKKMRVELMGERKTYVENQNRQLEENTFSLCEH
;
A
#
# COMPACT_ATOMS: atom_id res chain seq x y z
N MET A 1 1.27 -34.93 -0.10
CA MET A 1 1.96 -35.16 1.19
C MET A 1 3.43 -34.96 0.92
N ASP A 2 3.91 -33.72 1.00
CA ASP A 2 5.30 -33.41 1.33
C ASP A 2 5.31 -31.99 1.85
N SER A 3 5.68 -31.87 3.12
CA SER A 3 5.64 -30.64 3.91
C SER A 3 6.85 -29.78 3.57
N VAL A 4 6.64 -28.70 2.83
CA VAL A 4 7.62 -27.61 2.72
C VAL A 4 7.84 -27.05 4.11
N THR A 5 9.00 -27.35 4.67
CA THR A 5 9.38 -26.97 6.02
C THR A 5 9.70 -25.48 5.98
N ARG A 6 8.77 -24.63 6.44
CA ARG A 6 9.09 -23.25 6.83
C ARG A 6 10.26 -23.32 7.81
N ALA A 7 11.44 -22.83 7.41
CA ALA A 7 12.54 -22.59 8.32
C ALA A 7 12.15 -21.43 9.26
N ASN A 8 11.37 -21.78 10.28
CA ASN A 8 10.99 -20.89 11.37
C ASN A 8 12.24 -20.58 12.19
N ASN A 9 12.87 -19.43 11.95
CA ASN A 9 13.66 -18.75 12.96
C ASN A 9 12.71 -18.06 13.96
N THR A 10 11.90 -18.86 14.66
CA THR A 10 11.11 -18.39 15.79
C THR A 10 12.00 -18.32 17.03
N THR A 11 12.74 -17.22 17.16
CA THR A 11 13.29 -16.87 18.48
C THR A 11 12.11 -16.50 19.38
N LYS A 12 11.67 -17.44 20.22
CA LYS A 12 10.84 -17.14 21.38
C LYS A 12 11.46 -15.94 22.14
N PRO A 13 10.65 -15.05 22.73
CA PRO A 13 11.18 -13.93 23.52
C PRO A 13 12.22 -14.47 24.49
N ASN A 14 13.44 -13.94 24.38
CA ASN A 14 14.58 -14.47 25.11
C ASN A 14 14.35 -14.10 26.58
N PRO A 15 14.17 -15.06 27.51
CA PRO A 15 13.85 -14.77 28.92
C PRO A 15 14.95 -14.01 29.67
N THR A 16 16.04 -13.66 28.98
CA THR A 16 17.18 -12.86 29.44
C THR A 16 17.24 -11.45 28.82
N SER A 17 16.20 -10.97 28.14
CA SER A 17 16.17 -9.59 27.65
C SER A 17 16.29 -8.59 28.81
N LYS A 18 17.28 -7.70 28.73
CA LYS A 18 17.46 -6.57 29.67
C LYS A 18 16.35 -5.49 29.53
N HIS A 19 15.63 -5.50 28.41
CA HIS A 19 14.58 -4.54 28.09
C HIS A 19 13.22 -5.02 28.62
N LYS A 20 12.46 -4.09 29.20
CA LYS A 20 11.07 -4.31 29.63
C LYS A 20 10.12 -4.24 28.44
N LEU A 21 10.39 -3.33 27.49
CA LEU A 21 9.66 -3.30 26.22
C LEU A 21 10.16 -4.46 25.33
N GLN A 22 9.23 -5.17 24.69
CA GLN A 22 9.50 -6.32 23.82
C GLN A 22 8.85 -6.09 22.46
N VAL A 23 9.56 -5.43 21.56
CA VAL A 23 9.13 -5.09 20.20
C VAL A 23 10.31 -5.25 19.23
N PRO A 24 10.10 -5.40 17.91
CA PRO A 24 11.18 -5.44 16.95
C PRO A 24 12.15 -4.26 17.13
N GLY A 25 13.45 -4.54 17.18
CA GLY A 25 14.48 -3.52 17.39
C GLY A 25 14.70 -3.11 18.85
N LEU A 26 13.86 -3.54 19.80
CA LEU A 26 14.07 -3.35 21.24
C LEU A 26 13.52 -4.52 22.07
N GLY A 27 14.42 -5.35 22.60
CA GLY A 27 14.06 -6.56 23.34
C GLY A 27 13.78 -7.78 22.45
N LEU A 28 13.27 -7.58 21.24
CA LEU A 28 13.16 -8.60 20.19
C LEU A 28 14.10 -8.31 19.01
N PRO A 29 14.47 -9.34 18.21
CA PRO A 29 15.21 -9.11 16.96
C PRO A 29 14.50 -8.12 16.04
N LEU A 30 15.27 -7.35 15.28
CA LEU A 30 14.74 -6.38 14.31
C LEU A 30 13.83 -7.05 13.25
N THR A 31 14.14 -8.30 12.90
CA THR A 31 13.43 -9.11 11.91
C THR A 31 12.27 -9.91 12.51
N TYR A 32 11.87 -9.63 13.75
CA TYR A 32 10.79 -10.36 14.41
C TYR A 32 9.46 -10.08 13.72
N GLU A 33 8.74 -11.14 13.35
CA GLU A 33 7.39 -11.09 12.80
C GLU A 33 6.50 -12.05 13.63
N SER A 34 5.28 -11.64 13.93
CA SER A 34 4.29 -12.51 14.58
C SER A 34 3.91 -13.69 13.67
N GLU A 35 3.64 -14.86 14.24
CA GLU A 35 3.11 -16.01 13.47
C GLU A 35 1.74 -15.70 12.85
N ASN A 36 1.00 -14.75 13.42
CA ASN A 36 -0.29 -14.28 12.93
C ASN A 36 -0.19 -12.99 12.12
N ALA A 37 1.03 -12.55 11.75
CA ALA A 37 1.21 -11.32 11.00
C ALA A 37 0.45 -11.38 9.67
N PHE A 38 -0.18 -10.27 9.29
CA PHE A 38 -0.77 -10.15 7.96
C PHE A 38 0.34 -10.25 6.90
N PRO A 39 0.04 -10.83 5.73
CA PRO A 39 1.04 -10.99 4.69
C PRO A 39 1.44 -9.63 4.11
N HIS A 40 2.65 -9.61 3.55
CA HIS A 40 3.20 -8.49 2.80
C HIS A 40 3.77 -9.05 1.50
N GLY A 41 3.74 -8.25 0.44
CA GLY A 41 4.15 -8.63 -0.91
C GLY A 41 5.54 -9.30 -0.97
N LEU A 42 6.49 -8.87 -0.15
CA LEU A 42 7.83 -9.44 -0.06
C LEU A 42 7.98 -10.68 0.83
N LEU A 43 6.99 -10.99 1.68
CA LEU A 43 7.16 -11.98 2.75
C LEU A 43 6.48 -13.31 2.42
N SER A 44 5.26 -13.28 1.92
CA SER A 44 4.38 -14.45 1.95
C SER A 44 3.22 -14.42 0.95
N TYR A 45 3.14 -13.41 0.09
CA TYR A 45 2.00 -13.21 -0.80
C TYR A 45 2.33 -13.61 -2.23
N CYS A 46 1.61 -14.58 -2.79
CA CYS A 46 1.67 -14.94 -4.20
C CYS A 46 0.27 -15.35 -4.69
N PRO A 47 -0.45 -14.48 -5.40
CA PRO A 47 -1.76 -14.77 -5.96
C PRO A 47 -1.65 -15.60 -7.25
N LEU A 48 -2.76 -16.24 -7.62
CA LEU A 48 -2.91 -16.89 -8.93
C LEU A 48 -2.85 -15.86 -10.06
N ILE A 49 -2.34 -16.27 -11.22
CA ILE A 49 -2.35 -15.44 -12.43
C ILE A 49 -3.79 -15.18 -12.89
N MET A 50 -4.07 -13.95 -13.32
CA MET A 50 -5.36 -13.58 -13.87
C MET A 50 -5.29 -13.53 -15.40
N THR A 51 -6.35 -13.97 -16.07
CA THR A 51 -6.42 -13.78 -17.53
C THR A 51 -6.67 -12.31 -17.88
N LEU A 52 -6.26 -11.87 -19.07
CA LEU A 52 -6.53 -10.51 -19.56
C LEU A 52 -8.03 -10.19 -19.58
N ARG A 53 -8.86 -11.17 -19.92
CA ARG A 53 -10.33 -11.06 -19.85
C ARG A 53 -10.83 -10.87 -18.43
N GLU A 54 -10.23 -11.54 -17.44
CA GLU A 54 -10.57 -11.33 -16.03
C GLU A 54 -10.18 -9.94 -15.53
N ILE A 55 -9.01 -9.45 -15.92
CA ILE A 55 -8.60 -8.07 -15.65
C ILE A 55 -9.57 -7.09 -16.31
N ASN A 56 -10.03 -7.35 -17.53
CA ASN A 56 -11.04 -6.52 -18.20
C ASN A 56 -12.40 -6.55 -17.49
N MET A 57 -12.81 -7.68 -16.90
CA MET A 57 -14.00 -7.77 -16.04
C MET A 57 -13.89 -6.87 -14.81
N LEU A 58 -12.75 -6.92 -14.11
CA LEU A 58 -12.46 -6.01 -13.00
C LEU A 58 -12.51 -4.54 -13.44
N ARG A 59 -11.85 -4.20 -14.56
CA ARG A 59 -11.86 -2.84 -15.12
C ARG A 59 -13.27 -2.36 -15.44
N ALA A 60 -14.09 -3.19 -16.09
CA ALA A 60 -15.48 -2.88 -16.42
C ALA A 60 -16.32 -2.61 -15.17
N MET A 61 -16.18 -3.42 -14.12
CA MET A 61 -16.86 -3.21 -12.84
C MET A 61 -16.36 -1.95 -12.12
N ASN A 62 -15.06 -1.70 -12.11
CA ASN A 62 -14.47 -0.51 -11.52
C ASN A 62 -14.96 0.78 -12.21
N MET A 63 -15.01 0.80 -13.55
CA MET A 63 -15.57 1.89 -14.34
C MET A 63 -17.07 2.10 -14.06
N THR A 64 -17.83 1.01 -13.88
CA THR A 64 -19.27 1.08 -13.60
C THR A 64 -19.54 1.64 -12.21
N THR A 65 -18.79 1.19 -11.20
CA THR A 65 -18.90 1.68 -9.82
C THR A 65 -18.47 3.14 -9.64
N ASP A 66 -17.78 3.72 -10.63
CA ASP A 66 -17.44 5.14 -10.69
C ASP A 66 -18.54 6.02 -11.30
N LYS A 67 -19.59 5.43 -11.87
CA LYS A 67 -20.71 6.19 -12.45
C LYS A 67 -21.64 6.68 -11.32
N PRO A 68 -22.09 7.96 -11.34
CA PRO A 68 -23.01 8.47 -10.34
C PRO A 68 -24.32 7.68 -10.28
N GLY A 69 -24.71 7.24 -9.07
CA GLY A 69 -25.94 6.49 -8.83
C GLY A 69 -25.94 5.07 -9.40
N TRP A 70 -24.76 4.47 -9.63
CA TRP A 70 -24.64 3.13 -10.20
C TRP A 70 -25.46 2.07 -9.43
N THR A 71 -25.52 2.16 -8.08
CA THR A 71 -26.24 1.21 -7.22
C THR A 71 -27.75 1.16 -7.49
N THR A 72 -28.35 2.26 -7.96
CA THR A 72 -29.76 2.28 -8.38
C THR A 72 -29.89 1.92 -9.85
N LYS A 73 -29.02 2.50 -10.69
CA LYS A 73 -29.05 2.36 -12.16
C LYS A 73 -28.77 0.94 -12.65
N ILE A 74 -28.10 0.11 -11.85
CA ILE A 74 -27.85 -1.31 -12.15
C ILE A 74 -29.15 -2.12 -12.36
N ASN A 75 -30.28 -1.63 -11.84
CA ASN A 75 -31.58 -2.27 -11.98
C ASN A 75 -32.39 -1.81 -13.20
N ASP A 76 -31.88 -0.86 -13.99
CA ASP A 76 -32.53 -0.35 -15.20
C ASP A 76 -31.95 -1.02 -16.46
N PRO A 77 -32.72 -1.89 -17.15
CA PRO A 77 -32.25 -2.60 -18.34
C PRO A 77 -31.78 -1.69 -19.48
N ALA A 78 -32.40 -0.51 -19.63
CA ALA A 78 -32.02 0.42 -20.69
C ALA A 78 -30.69 1.13 -20.39
N ILE A 79 -30.33 1.25 -19.10
CA ILE A 79 -29.04 1.79 -18.68
C ILE A 79 -27.95 0.73 -18.77
N THR A 80 -28.22 -0.48 -18.27
CA THR A 80 -27.24 -1.57 -18.33
C THR A 80 -26.89 -1.96 -19.76
N GLU A 81 -27.82 -1.87 -20.70
CA GLU A 81 -27.53 -2.11 -22.12
C GLU A 81 -26.63 -1.03 -22.74
N LYS A 82 -26.74 0.22 -22.29
CA LYS A 82 -25.79 1.28 -22.68
C LYS A 82 -24.41 1.02 -22.10
N TRP A 83 -24.32 0.58 -20.85
CA TRP A 83 -23.04 0.19 -20.24
C TRP A 83 -22.41 -1.00 -20.96
N ARG A 84 -23.21 -1.98 -21.38
CA ARG A 84 -22.75 -3.11 -22.20
C ARG A 84 -22.11 -2.62 -23.49
N SER A 85 -22.83 -1.77 -24.23
CA SER A 85 -22.33 -1.19 -25.48
C SER A 85 -21.05 -0.37 -25.28
N GLU A 86 -20.98 0.42 -24.20
CA GLU A 86 -19.80 1.21 -23.83
C GLU A 86 -18.60 0.32 -23.52
N ILE A 87 -18.76 -0.69 -22.66
CA ILE A 87 -17.69 -1.61 -22.24
C ILE A 87 -17.15 -2.41 -23.43
N LYS A 88 -18.03 -3.01 -24.25
CA LYS A 88 -17.62 -3.78 -25.44
C LYS A 88 -16.90 -2.94 -26.49
N SER A 89 -17.06 -1.61 -26.47
CA SER A 89 -16.35 -0.70 -27.38
C SER A 89 -14.94 -0.33 -26.91
N GLN A 90 -14.60 -0.60 -25.64
CA GLN A 90 -13.36 -0.18 -25.01
C GLN A 90 -12.47 -1.35 -24.56
N LEU A 91 -13.07 -2.52 -24.28
CA LEU A 91 -12.39 -3.69 -23.73
C LEU A 91 -12.73 -4.94 -24.55
N ASP A 92 -11.83 -5.92 -24.59
CA ASP A 92 -12.18 -7.27 -25.05
C ASP A 92 -13.18 -7.89 -24.08
N PHE A 93 -14.41 -8.08 -24.56
CA PHE A 93 -15.55 -8.39 -23.70
C PHE A 93 -16.67 -9.11 -24.44
N THR A 94 -17.09 -10.24 -23.90
CA THR A 94 -18.23 -11.03 -24.42
C THR A 94 -19.53 -10.64 -23.71
N ASP A 95 -20.66 -11.08 -24.26
CA ASP A 95 -21.95 -10.88 -23.59
C ASP A 95 -22.07 -11.66 -22.28
N LYS A 96 -21.45 -12.85 -22.20
CA LYS A 96 -21.42 -13.67 -20.98
C LYS A 96 -20.58 -13.02 -19.89
N MET A 97 -19.43 -12.44 -20.23
CA MET A 97 -18.60 -11.67 -19.29
C MET A 97 -19.38 -10.50 -18.70
N PHE A 98 -20.18 -9.81 -19.52
CA PHE A 98 -21.02 -8.72 -19.05
C PHE A 98 -22.15 -9.20 -18.16
N ASP A 99 -22.84 -10.26 -18.53
CA ASP A 99 -23.90 -10.83 -17.70
C ASP A 99 -23.34 -11.27 -16.34
N TRP A 100 -22.15 -11.87 -16.33
CA TRP A 100 -21.44 -12.24 -15.11
C TRP A 100 -21.11 -11.01 -14.26
N CYS A 101 -20.51 -9.96 -14.84
CA CYS A 101 -20.18 -8.73 -14.13
C CYS A 101 -21.42 -8.01 -13.60
N LEU A 102 -22.53 -8.06 -14.35
CA LEU A 102 -23.80 -7.46 -13.95
C LEU A 102 -24.35 -8.13 -12.69
N GLU A 103 -24.25 -9.45 -12.57
CA GLU A 103 -24.62 -10.16 -11.34
C GLU A 103 -23.69 -9.82 -10.17
N GLU A 104 -22.35 -9.81 -10.36
CA GLU A 104 -21.42 -9.38 -9.28
C GLU A 104 -21.71 -7.93 -8.84
N LEU A 105 -21.97 -7.03 -9.79
CA LEU A 105 -22.29 -5.63 -9.50
C LEU A 105 -23.60 -5.47 -8.71
N LYS A 106 -24.61 -6.33 -8.93
CA LYS A 106 -25.83 -6.32 -8.11
C LYS A 106 -25.50 -6.70 -6.66
N THR A 107 -24.72 -7.75 -6.45
CA THR A 107 -24.25 -8.14 -5.11
C THR A 107 -23.43 -7.02 -4.45
N LYS A 108 -22.49 -6.41 -5.19
CA LYS A 108 -21.73 -5.25 -4.72
C LYS A 108 -22.64 -4.06 -4.38
N ALA A 109 -23.73 -3.83 -5.11
CA ALA A 109 -24.67 -2.75 -4.84
C ALA A 109 -25.41 -2.98 -3.51
N GLU A 110 -25.77 -4.21 -3.18
CA GLU A 110 -26.37 -4.58 -1.90
C GLU A 110 -25.37 -4.41 -0.73
N GLN A 111 -24.11 -4.83 -0.93
CA GLN A 111 -23.05 -4.61 0.05
C GLN A 111 -22.80 -3.11 0.28
N PHE A 112 -22.72 -2.34 -0.80
CA PHE A 112 -22.51 -0.89 -0.73
C PHE A 112 -23.62 -0.19 0.06
N GLN A 113 -24.88 -0.63 -0.03
CA GLN A 113 -25.97 -0.07 0.77
C GLN A 113 -25.79 -0.26 2.28
N LYS A 114 -25.09 -1.32 2.70
CA LYS A 114 -24.80 -1.62 4.11
C LYS A 114 -23.53 -0.93 4.57
N GLU A 115 -22.48 -0.96 3.75
CA GLU A 115 -21.11 -0.64 4.14
C GLU A 115 -20.62 0.72 3.61
N ASN A 116 -21.27 1.26 2.58
CA ASN A 116 -20.90 2.50 1.87
C ASN A 116 -19.51 2.48 1.20
N PHE A 117 -18.94 1.31 0.94
CA PHE A 117 -17.75 1.14 0.11
C PHE A 117 -17.89 -0.10 -0.78
N VAL A 118 -16.99 -0.24 -1.75
CA VAL A 118 -16.97 -1.37 -2.69
C VAL A 118 -15.56 -1.87 -2.92
N ILE A 119 -15.39 -3.19 -3.05
CA ILE A 119 -14.16 -3.81 -3.53
C ILE A 119 -14.06 -3.58 -5.04
N ALA A 120 -13.05 -2.80 -5.44
CA ALA A 120 -12.88 -2.32 -6.79
C ALA A 120 -11.93 -3.17 -7.64
N LEU A 121 -10.88 -3.73 -7.03
CA LEU A 121 -9.93 -4.65 -7.67
C LEU A 121 -9.70 -5.86 -6.74
N ASP A 122 -9.21 -6.94 -7.33
CA ASP A 122 -8.69 -8.05 -6.55
C ASP A 122 -7.44 -7.65 -5.75
N GLY A 123 -7.14 -8.39 -4.69
CA GLY A 123 -6.31 -7.89 -3.59
C GLY A 123 -7.08 -6.96 -2.65
N ASP A 124 -8.41 -7.04 -2.68
CA ASP A 124 -9.34 -6.31 -1.82
C ASP A 124 -9.08 -4.79 -1.74
N VAL A 125 -8.73 -4.19 -2.89
CA VAL A 125 -8.64 -2.73 -3.01
C VAL A 125 -10.04 -2.14 -2.89
N CYS A 126 -10.34 -1.45 -1.79
CA CYS A 126 -11.66 -0.90 -1.52
C CYS A 126 -11.70 0.60 -1.79
N LYS A 127 -12.82 1.11 -2.32
CA LYS A 127 -13.04 2.55 -2.51
C LYS A 127 -14.40 3.01 -1.99
N SER A 128 -14.47 4.25 -1.54
CA SER A 128 -15.71 4.96 -1.24
C SER A 128 -15.61 6.44 -1.55
N ASP A 129 -16.69 7.01 -2.09
CA ASP A 129 -16.83 8.44 -2.34
C ASP A 129 -17.77 9.12 -1.32
N THR A 130 -18.31 8.36 -0.36
CA THR A 130 -19.36 8.82 0.56
C THR A 130 -19.08 8.55 2.04
N LEU A 131 -18.10 7.69 2.35
CA LEU A 131 -17.84 7.26 3.73
C LEU A 131 -17.33 8.39 4.63
N VAL A 132 -16.54 9.31 4.07
CA VAL A 132 -16.14 10.56 4.72
C VAL A 132 -17.10 11.67 4.29
N PRO A 133 -17.89 12.25 5.21
CA PRO A 133 -18.84 13.32 4.89
C PRO A 133 -18.14 14.57 4.33
N GLU A 134 -18.85 15.28 3.45
CA GLU A 134 -18.38 16.55 2.86
C GLU A 134 -18.03 17.60 3.92
N GLU A 135 -18.78 17.66 5.03
CA GLU A 135 -18.48 18.54 6.16
C GLU A 135 -17.11 18.25 6.77
N THR A 136 -16.79 16.97 7.03
CA THR A 136 -15.47 16.55 7.52
C THR A 136 -14.36 16.92 6.53
N ARG A 137 -14.61 16.80 5.23
CA ARG A 137 -13.65 17.20 4.19
C ARG A 137 -13.34 18.70 4.23
N LEU A 138 -14.37 19.53 4.34
CA LEU A 138 -14.22 20.98 4.44
C LEU A 138 -13.53 21.39 5.74
N GLU A 139 -13.83 20.72 6.86
CA GLU A 139 -13.13 20.92 8.13
C GLU A 139 -11.65 20.54 8.04
N ILE A 140 -11.28 19.48 7.32
CA ILE A 140 -9.87 19.14 7.05
C ILE A 140 -9.18 20.26 6.28
N ILE A 141 -9.82 20.79 5.23
CA ILE A 141 -9.27 21.90 4.44
C ILE A 141 -9.03 23.14 5.31
N GLU A 142 -9.93 23.45 6.23
CA GLU A 142 -9.74 24.60 7.13
C GLU A 142 -8.67 24.33 8.19
N ALA A 143 -8.71 23.16 8.84
CA ALA A 143 -7.80 22.82 9.92
C ALA A 143 -6.35 22.69 9.46
N ILE A 144 -6.10 22.23 8.23
CA ILE A 144 -4.75 22.00 7.70
C ILE A 144 -4.00 23.30 7.35
N LYS A 145 -4.70 24.43 7.19
CA LYS A 145 -4.10 25.73 6.90
C LYS A 145 -3.04 26.16 7.91
N VAL A 146 -3.15 25.71 9.16
CA VAL A 146 -2.14 25.99 10.20
C VAL A 146 -0.75 25.41 9.86
N LEU A 147 -0.69 24.40 8.99
CA LEU A 147 0.56 23.80 8.49
C LEU A 147 0.89 24.26 7.07
N GLU A 148 -0.12 24.60 6.27
CA GLU A 148 0.02 24.94 4.85
C GLU A 148 0.28 26.43 4.61
N ASP A 149 -0.42 27.32 5.32
CA ASP A 149 -0.36 28.79 5.17
C ASP A 149 0.75 29.39 6.03
N VAL A 150 1.93 28.76 6.00
CA VAL A 150 3.15 29.24 6.66
C VAL A 150 3.99 30.09 5.71
N PRO A 151 4.89 30.96 6.22
CA PRO A 151 5.83 31.69 5.39
C PRO A 151 6.63 30.76 4.47
N GLU A 152 6.99 31.21 3.28
CA GLU A 152 7.68 30.37 2.27
C GLU A 152 8.97 29.74 2.81
N SER A 153 9.71 30.46 3.68
CA SER A 153 10.93 29.95 4.33
C SER A 153 10.68 28.80 5.32
N GLN A 154 9.43 28.59 5.74
CA GLN A 154 9.01 27.52 6.64
C GLN A 154 8.34 26.36 5.90
N LYS A 155 7.98 26.52 4.62
CA LYS A 155 7.43 25.43 3.82
C LYS A 155 8.46 24.33 3.65
N ASP A 156 7.99 23.11 3.85
CA ASP A 156 8.84 21.92 3.78
C ASP A 156 8.61 21.19 2.46
N TRP A 157 9.27 21.69 1.41
CA TRP A 157 9.24 21.05 0.10
C TRP A 157 10.00 19.71 0.13
N HIS A 158 9.35 18.66 -0.36
CA HIS A 158 9.88 17.31 -0.38
C HIS A 158 11.17 17.26 -1.21
N PRO A 159 12.27 16.65 -0.71
CA PRO A 159 13.54 16.58 -1.41
C PRO A 159 13.40 15.97 -2.81
N GLY A 160 13.97 16.64 -3.82
CA GLY A 160 13.95 16.17 -5.21
C GLY A 160 12.60 16.31 -5.94
N SER A 161 11.58 16.93 -5.32
CA SER A 161 10.26 17.13 -5.94
C SER A 161 10.14 18.36 -6.84
N ASN A 162 11.23 19.11 -7.05
CA ASN A 162 11.22 20.39 -7.76
C ASN A 162 10.18 21.37 -7.17
N ASP A 163 10.07 21.46 -5.84
CA ASP A 163 9.08 22.28 -5.12
C ASP A 163 7.62 22.04 -5.58
N GLN A 164 7.28 20.79 -5.90
CA GLN A 164 5.91 20.42 -6.26
C GLN A 164 5.22 19.64 -5.15
N VAL A 165 5.95 18.96 -4.26
CA VAL A 165 5.35 18.18 -3.16
C VAL A 165 5.66 18.87 -1.84
N LEU A 166 4.64 19.36 -1.16
CA LEU A 166 4.73 20.00 0.15
C LEU A 166 4.41 18.97 1.23
N ASP A 167 5.39 18.68 2.08
CA ASP A 167 5.25 17.80 3.24
C ASP A 167 4.64 18.60 4.40
N LEU A 168 3.39 18.30 4.78
CA LEU A 168 2.71 18.99 5.90
C LEU A 168 2.90 18.21 7.21
N VAL A 169 2.69 16.90 7.14
CA VAL A 169 3.06 15.93 8.18
C VAL A 169 3.71 14.77 7.45
N HIS A 170 5.00 14.56 7.64
CA HIS A 170 5.73 13.50 6.96
C HIS A 170 6.46 12.60 7.97
N PRO A 171 6.24 11.27 7.94
CA PRO A 171 6.79 10.35 8.94
C PRO A 171 8.31 10.17 8.86
N SER A 172 8.94 10.63 7.77
CA SER A 172 10.41 10.66 7.65
C SER A 172 11.07 11.87 8.32
N LEU A 173 10.31 12.83 8.83
CA LEU A 173 10.83 13.83 9.76
C LEU A 173 10.70 13.32 11.19
N PHE A 174 11.76 13.50 11.98
CA PHE A 174 11.85 12.99 13.35
C PHE A 174 11.50 11.49 13.49
N PRO A 175 12.02 10.60 12.61
CA PRO A 175 11.81 9.15 12.76
C PRO A 175 12.51 8.65 14.03
N LEU A 176 12.26 7.40 14.42
CA LEU A 176 13.16 6.71 15.32
C LEU A 176 14.51 6.58 14.63
N ALA A 177 15.59 7.00 15.28
CA ALA A 177 16.95 6.85 14.81
C ALA A 177 17.78 6.05 15.81
N TYR A 178 18.23 4.87 15.40
CA TYR A 178 18.99 3.98 16.26
C TYR A 178 20.33 4.64 16.67
N GLY A 179 20.64 4.64 17.97
CA GLY A 179 21.80 5.35 18.52
C GLY A 179 21.60 6.83 18.83
N LYS A 180 20.41 7.40 18.53
CA LYS A 180 20.13 8.83 18.80
C LYS A 180 18.80 9.07 19.51
N SER A 181 17.71 8.46 19.05
CA SER A 181 16.38 8.63 19.66
C SER A 181 16.34 8.05 21.07
N ARG A 182 15.50 8.64 21.93
CA ARG A 182 15.29 8.17 23.29
C ARG A 182 13.98 7.39 23.42
N VAL A 183 14.04 6.27 24.12
CA VAL A 183 12.89 5.38 24.38
C VAL A 183 12.65 5.27 25.89
N VAL A 184 11.38 5.40 26.27
CA VAL A 184 10.86 5.14 27.61
C VAL A 184 10.23 3.76 27.61
N GLU A 185 10.74 2.87 28.47
CA GLU A 185 10.25 1.48 28.60
C GLU A 185 9.34 1.27 29.81
N ASP A 186 9.40 2.15 30.81
CA ASP A 186 8.75 1.97 32.11
C ASP A 186 7.28 2.43 32.11
N GLU A 187 6.95 3.44 31.31
CA GLU A 187 5.65 4.08 31.25
C GLU A 187 5.32 4.48 29.80
N LEU A 188 4.03 4.54 29.47
CA LEU A 188 3.58 5.02 28.16
C LEU A 188 3.40 6.53 28.19
N ILE A 189 3.87 7.17 27.11
CA ILE A 189 3.72 8.58 26.85
C ILE A 189 2.36 8.81 26.19
N THR A 190 1.51 9.62 26.82
CA THR A 190 0.19 9.95 26.29
C THR A 190 0.21 11.23 25.48
N LEU A 191 -0.84 11.47 24.69
CA LEU A 191 -1.02 12.72 23.95
C LEU A 191 -0.98 13.94 24.89
N GLU A 192 -1.54 13.84 26.09
CA GLU A 192 -1.63 14.92 27.07
C GLU A 192 -0.29 15.22 27.75
N ASN A 193 0.54 14.21 27.99
CA ASN A 193 1.78 14.36 28.74
C ASN A 193 3.05 14.34 27.87
N CYS A 194 2.93 14.17 26.55
CA CYS A 194 4.08 13.98 25.68
C CYS A 194 5.10 15.14 25.71
N LEU A 195 4.62 16.38 25.79
CA LEU A 195 5.49 17.56 25.83
C LEU A 195 6.32 17.64 27.13
N GLU A 196 5.78 17.13 28.25
CA GLU A 196 6.48 17.08 29.54
C GLU A 196 7.58 16.01 29.57
N ASN A 197 7.50 15.05 28.64
CA ASN A 197 8.42 13.92 28.52
C ASN A 197 9.59 14.18 27.55
N ILE A 198 9.67 15.35 26.91
CA ILE A 198 10.77 15.62 25.98
C ILE A 198 12.13 15.48 26.69
N GLY A 199 12.99 14.61 26.14
CA GLY A 199 14.33 14.32 26.69
C GLY A 199 14.38 13.19 27.71
N THR A 200 13.25 12.61 28.12
CA THR A 200 13.22 11.43 28.99
C THR A 200 13.56 10.15 28.22
N GLY A 201 13.73 9.03 28.93
CA GLY A 201 14.11 7.74 28.35
C GLY A 201 15.61 7.57 28.13
N ALA A 202 15.99 6.37 27.67
CA ALA A 202 17.36 6.02 27.33
C ALA A 202 17.56 6.04 25.81
N VAL A 203 18.76 6.37 25.35
CA VAL A 203 19.09 6.30 23.92
C VAL A 203 18.96 4.86 23.45
N VAL A 204 18.15 4.63 22.41
CA VAL A 204 17.97 3.30 21.82
C VAL A 204 19.30 2.84 21.20
N GLU A 205 19.65 1.58 21.39
CA GLU A 205 20.95 1.06 20.96
C GLU A 205 21.09 1.04 19.43
N MET A 206 22.30 1.27 18.92
CA MET A 206 22.59 1.07 17.50
C MET A 206 22.45 -0.39 17.12
N ILE A 207 21.86 -0.66 15.96
CA ILE A 207 21.83 -1.99 15.36
C ILE A 207 23.17 -2.26 14.68
N ASN A 208 24.12 -2.84 15.42
CA ASN A 208 25.47 -3.11 14.94
C ASN A 208 25.54 -4.32 13.98
N ASP A 209 26.51 -4.27 13.06
CA ASP A 209 26.93 -5.43 12.26
C ASP A 209 27.41 -6.57 13.17
N SER A 210 26.54 -7.54 13.38
CA SER A 210 26.87 -8.79 14.05
C SER A 210 27.03 -9.88 13.00
N PRO A 211 28.11 -10.71 13.05
CA PRO A 211 28.23 -11.86 12.19
C PRO A 211 26.96 -12.74 12.27
N GLY A 212 26.26 -12.89 11.15
CA GLY A 212 25.01 -13.66 11.08
C GLY A 212 23.70 -12.86 11.14
N LEU A 213 23.73 -11.53 11.29
CA LEU A 213 22.54 -10.69 11.16
C LEU A 213 22.17 -10.51 9.68
N ASP A 214 21.35 -11.40 9.15
CA ASP A 214 20.78 -11.28 7.81
C ASP A 214 19.54 -10.36 7.85
N LEU A 215 19.68 -9.17 7.25
CA LEU A 215 18.57 -8.23 7.06
C LEU A 215 18.03 -8.26 5.64
N SER A 216 18.35 -9.30 4.87
CA SER A 216 17.67 -9.58 3.62
C SER A 216 16.38 -10.36 3.86
N LYS A 217 15.42 -10.24 2.94
CA LYS A 217 14.26 -11.14 2.88
C LYS A 217 14.35 -11.95 1.59
N SER A 218 14.09 -13.25 1.68
CA SER A 218 14.02 -14.14 0.52
C SER A 218 12.65 -14.77 0.41
N LYS A 219 12.14 -14.91 -0.82
CA LYS A 219 10.89 -15.60 -1.18
C LYS A 219 11.11 -16.24 -2.56
N GLY A 220 11.08 -17.57 -2.65
CA GLY A 220 11.44 -18.28 -3.88
C GLY A 220 12.82 -17.85 -4.38
N ASN A 221 12.91 -17.42 -5.64
CA ASN A 221 14.13 -16.89 -6.27
C ASN A 221 14.42 -15.42 -5.95
N ILE A 222 13.50 -14.71 -5.31
CA ILE A 222 13.67 -13.29 -4.95
C ILE A 222 14.47 -13.16 -3.66
N LYS A 223 15.51 -12.32 -3.67
CA LYS A 223 16.26 -11.93 -2.47
C LYS A 223 16.45 -10.42 -2.41
N VAL A 224 15.67 -9.76 -1.54
CA VAL A 224 15.78 -8.31 -1.31
C VAL A 224 16.80 -8.04 -0.21
N PRO A 225 17.98 -7.47 -0.50
CA PRO A 225 18.94 -7.08 0.51
C PRO A 225 18.44 -5.86 1.29
N HIS A 226 18.88 -5.71 2.54
CA HIS A 226 18.55 -4.56 3.40
C HIS A 226 17.04 -4.30 3.50
N ALA A 227 16.25 -5.36 3.60
CA ALA A 227 14.80 -5.30 3.74
C ALA A 227 14.37 -4.66 5.09
N TRP A 228 15.25 -4.74 6.09
CA TRP A 228 15.16 -3.95 7.33
C TRP A 228 16.26 -2.89 7.39
N SER A 229 15.89 -1.66 7.75
CA SER A 229 16.79 -0.55 8.06
C SER A 229 17.43 -0.72 9.42
N ARG A 230 18.73 -0.44 9.50
CA ARG A 230 19.47 -0.38 10.77
C ARG A 230 19.48 1.00 11.39
N HIS A 231 19.06 1.99 10.64
CA HIS A 231 19.22 3.40 10.98
C HIS A 231 17.90 3.98 11.45
N PHE A 232 16.80 3.64 10.78
CA PHE A 232 15.54 4.32 10.96
C PHE A 232 14.34 3.39 11.06
N GLN A 233 13.30 3.86 11.75
CA GLN A 233 11.95 3.31 11.73
C GLN A 233 10.97 4.49 11.77
N TRP A 234 9.88 4.43 11.01
CA TRP A 234 8.79 5.38 11.22
C TRP A 234 8.11 5.13 12.56
N LEU A 235 7.71 6.21 13.24
CA LEU A 235 7.04 6.16 14.53
C LEU A 235 5.53 6.21 14.32
N PRO A 236 4.80 5.09 14.51
CA PRO A 236 3.34 5.14 14.59
C PRO A 236 2.89 5.86 15.86
N ALA A 237 1.64 6.31 15.83
CA ALA A 237 0.89 6.70 17.00
C ALA A 237 -0.09 5.59 17.40
N ASP A 238 -0.27 5.40 18.71
CA ASP A 238 -1.20 4.44 19.27
C ASP A 238 -2.61 5.04 19.30
N VAL A 239 -3.61 4.25 18.89
CA VAL A 239 -5.03 4.64 18.91
C VAL A 239 -5.86 3.63 19.68
N SER A 240 -6.75 4.11 20.54
CA SER A 240 -7.75 3.28 21.22
C SER A 240 -9.05 3.24 20.42
N LEU A 241 -9.75 2.11 20.53
CA LEU A 241 -11.07 1.90 19.94
C LEU A 241 -12.08 1.77 21.08
N ASN A 242 -12.96 2.76 21.21
CA ASN A 242 -13.91 2.85 22.32
C ASN A 242 -15.33 2.73 21.80
N GLU A 243 -16.17 1.99 22.52
CA GLU A 243 -17.58 1.86 22.21
C GLU A 243 -18.41 2.09 23.47
N VAL A 244 -19.24 3.13 23.44
CA VAL A 244 -20.12 3.51 24.55
C VAL A 244 -21.53 3.65 24.00
N ASP A 245 -22.48 2.92 24.57
CA ASP A 245 -23.90 2.92 24.15
C ASP A 245 -24.09 2.65 22.64
N GLY A 246 -23.20 1.86 22.03
CA GLY A 246 -23.20 1.53 20.59
C GLY A 246 -22.55 2.58 19.70
N GLU A 247 -22.02 3.68 20.26
CA GLU A 247 -21.27 4.69 19.53
C GLU A 247 -19.77 4.34 19.52
N LYS A 248 -19.26 4.00 18.33
CA LYS A 248 -17.85 3.69 18.08
C LYS A 248 -17.04 4.98 17.90
N THR A 249 -15.97 5.13 18.68
CA THR A 249 -15.05 6.28 18.61
C THR A 249 -13.58 5.82 18.61
N VAL A 250 -12.75 6.55 17.87
CA VAL A 250 -11.29 6.35 17.84
C VAL A 250 -10.63 7.51 18.56
N LYS A 251 -9.61 7.24 19.38
CA LYS A 251 -8.81 8.27 20.06
C LYS A 251 -7.33 8.02 19.91
N PHE A 252 -6.56 9.06 19.60
CA PHE A 252 -5.11 8.99 19.72
C PHE A 252 -4.70 8.98 21.18
N GLU A 253 -4.04 7.90 21.60
CA GLU A 253 -3.47 7.75 22.93
C GLU A 253 -2.08 8.39 22.99
N SER A 254 -1.35 8.45 21.88
CA SER A 254 -0.05 9.11 21.75
C SER A 254 -0.01 10.12 20.60
N TYR A 255 0.99 10.99 20.58
CA TYR A 255 1.08 12.06 19.57
C TYR A 255 1.38 11.49 18.17
N ILE A 256 0.84 12.13 17.13
CA ILE A 256 1.21 11.86 15.74
C ILE A 256 2.61 12.43 15.50
N ASN A 257 3.54 11.60 15.01
CA ASN A 257 4.90 12.05 14.72
C ASN A 257 4.89 13.29 13.82
N ASN A 258 5.67 14.30 14.20
CA ASN A 258 5.76 15.59 13.52
C ASN A 258 4.46 16.44 13.48
N LEU A 259 3.42 16.11 14.26
CA LEU A 259 2.22 16.95 14.40
C LEU A 259 2.02 17.39 15.86
N HIS A 260 2.13 18.69 16.12
CA HIS A 260 2.08 19.22 17.48
C HIS A 260 0.70 18.97 18.15
N PRO A 261 0.64 18.45 19.41
CA PRO A 261 -0.61 18.14 20.12
C PRO A 261 -1.65 19.28 20.22
N ARG A 262 -1.18 20.54 20.21
CA ARG A 262 -2.01 21.76 20.13
C ARG A 262 -3.05 21.73 19.00
N HIS A 263 -2.80 21.00 17.91
CA HIS A 263 -3.68 20.95 16.74
C HIS A 263 -4.82 19.95 16.95
N THR A 264 -5.57 20.09 18.04
CA THR A 264 -6.63 19.16 18.47
C THR A 264 -7.68 18.90 17.39
N SER A 265 -8.01 19.91 16.58
CA SER A 265 -8.91 19.76 15.43
C SER A 265 -8.39 18.76 14.40
N LEU A 266 -7.08 18.79 14.08
CA LEU A 266 -6.48 17.86 13.13
C LEU A 266 -6.48 16.43 13.70
N TYR A 267 -6.14 16.24 14.97
CA TYR A 267 -6.23 14.94 15.64
C TYR A 267 -7.66 14.36 15.55
N ARG A 268 -8.68 15.15 15.92
CA ARG A 268 -10.10 14.73 15.84
C ARG A 268 -10.51 14.36 14.41
N LEU A 269 -10.06 15.11 13.41
CA LEU A 269 -10.41 14.86 12.02
C LEU A 269 -9.74 13.59 11.48
N VAL A 270 -8.48 13.35 11.85
CA VAL A 270 -7.79 12.10 11.51
C VAL A 270 -8.44 10.91 12.22
N GLU A 271 -8.84 11.03 13.49
CA GLU A 271 -9.62 10.00 14.21
C GLU A 271 -10.91 9.65 13.45
N ALA A 272 -11.62 10.65 12.93
CA ALA A 272 -12.84 10.44 12.14
C ALA A 272 -12.56 9.65 10.85
N VAL A 273 -11.47 9.96 10.13
CA VAL A 273 -11.07 9.20 8.92
C VAL A 273 -10.61 7.78 9.26
N ILE A 274 -9.90 7.59 10.38
CA ILE A 274 -9.51 6.25 10.87
C ILE A 274 -10.74 5.42 11.18
N LEU A 275 -11.71 5.97 11.91
CA LEU A 275 -12.97 5.29 12.23
C LEU A 275 -13.69 4.78 10.97
N LYS A 276 -13.68 5.59 9.89
CA LYS A 276 -14.22 5.18 8.58
C LYS A 276 -13.34 4.17 7.85
N SER A 277 -12.03 4.20 8.05
CA SER A 277 -11.10 3.26 7.42
C SER A 277 -11.17 1.85 8.01
N ILE A 278 -11.50 1.68 9.29
CA ILE A 278 -11.47 0.37 9.97
C ILE A 278 -12.31 -0.70 9.26
N PRO A 279 -13.59 -0.49 8.91
CA PRO A 279 -14.37 -1.48 8.16
C PRO A 279 -13.77 -1.78 6.77
N MET A 280 -13.21 -0.77 6.10
CA MET A 280 -12.54 -0.97 4.83
C MET A 280 -11.25 -1.79 5.00
N TRP A 281 -10.46 -1.56 6.04
CA TRP A 281 -9.27 -2.36 6.37
C TRP A 281 -9.63 -3.80 6.72
N SER A 282 -10.73 -4.02 7.45
CA SER A 282 -11.28 -5.36 7.71
C SER A 282 -11.52 -6.11 6.40
N GLN A 283 -12.15 -5.47 5.41
CA GLN A 283 -12.33 -6.06 4.07
C GLN A 283 -11.00 -6.23 3.32
N THR A 284 -10.14 -5.22 3.37
CA THR A 284 -8.84 -5.17 2.68
C THR A 284 -7.90 -6.29 3.10
N LEU A 285 -7.93 -6.66 4.38
CA LEU A 285 -7.05 -7.66 4.98
C LEU A 285 -7.71 -9.05 5.07
N LEU A 286 -8.98 -9.19 4.71
CA LEU A 286 -9.76 -10.41 4.89
C LEU A 286 -9.17 -11.57 4.09
N ALA A 287 -9.02 -11.41 2.77
CA ALA A 287 -8.54 -12.47 1.90
C ALA A 287 -7.01 -12.54 1.83
N ALA A 288 -6.29 -11.55 2.35
CA ALA A 288 -4.84 -11.47 2.21
C ALA A 288 -4.12 -12.76 2.67
N PRO A 289 -4.47 -13.39 3.82
CA PRO A 289 -3.83 -14.63 4.28
C PRO A 289 -4.20 -15.90 3.48
N ALA A 290 -5.21 -15.83 2.61
CA ALA A 290 -5.77 -16.96 1.89
C ALA A 290 -5.85 -16.71 0.37
N MET A 291 -5.12 -15.72 -0.13
CA MET A 291 -5.35 -15.24 -1.49
C MET A 291 -4.91 -16.26 -2.56
N ASP A 292 -3.92 -17.09 -2.24
CA ASP A 292 -3.50 -18.29 -3.00
C ASP A 292 -4.61 -19.35 -3.12
N LYS A 293 -5.61 -19.31 -2.23
CA LYS A 293 -6.77 -20.21 -2.21
C LYS A 293 -8.04 -19.56 -2.78
N THR A 294 -7.93 -18.34 -3.30
CA THR A 294 -9.05 -17.67 -3.95
C THR A 294 -9.35 -18.36 -5.27
N GLU A 295 -10.63 -18.57 -5.56
CA GLU A 295 -11.05 -18.97 -6.90
C GLU A 295 -10.62 -17.92 -7.94
N VAL A 296 -10.51 -18.32 -9.21
CA VAL A 296 -10.44 -17.42 -10.38
C VAL A 296 -11.84 -17.25 -10.98
N ARG A 297 -12.20 -16.04 -11.43
CA ARG A 297 -13.53 -15.78 -12.03
C ARG A 297 -13.67 -16.48 -13.37
N LEU A 298 -12.56 -16.51 -14.11
CA LEU A 298 -12.45 -17.10 -15.43
C LEU A 298 -11.48 -18.27 -15.37
N PRO A 299 -11.99 -19.51 -15.23
CA PRO A 299 -11.21 -20.70 -15.51
C PRO A 299 -10.68 -20.62 -16.95
N TRP A 300 -9.46 -21.09 -17.14
CA TRP A 300 -8.77 -21.08 -18.42
C TRP A 300 -8.14 -22.44 -18.70
N SER A 301 -7.88 -22.69 -19.99
CA SER A 301 -7.19 -23.86 -20.51
C SER A 301 -6.32 -23.42 -21.70
N ILE A 302 -5.40 -24.29 -22.12
CA ILE A 302 -4.55 -24.05 -23.28
C ILE A 302 -5.12 -24.92 -24.40
N ASP A 303 -5.93 -24.29 -25.25
CA ASP A 303 -6.59 -24.92 -26.39
C ASP A 303 -6.53 -23.96 -27.59
N TYR A 304 -6.49 -24.52 -28.80
CA TYR A 304 -6.39 -23.74 -30.05
C TYR A 304 -7.54 -24.07 -31.01
N ASP A 305 -7.99 -23.09 -31.80
CA ASP A 305 -9.06 -23.27 -32.80
C ASP A 305 -8.54 -23.56 -34.22
N PHE A 306 -7.43 -24.29 -34.33
CA PHE A 306 -6.87 -24.78 -35.60
C PHE A 306 -6.31 -26.21 -35.47
N ASP A 307 -6.04 -26.84 -36.61
CA ASP A 307 -5.38 -28.15 -36.67
C ASP A 307 -3.87 -27.96 -36.85
N GLU A 308 -3.08 -28.37 -35.86
CA GLU A 308 -1.62 -28.23 -35.90
C GLU A 308 -0.96 -29.06 -37.01
N ASP A 309 -1.65 -30.06 -37.55
CA ASP A 309 -1.13 -30.92 -38.62
C ASP A 309 -1.47 -30.39 -40.02
N ASP A 310 -2.34 -29.37 -40.15
CA ASP A 310 -2.76 -28.78 -41.43
C ASP A 310 -1.84 -27.62 -41.87
N VAL A 311 -0.53 -27.88 -41.89
CA VAL A 311 0.48 -26.88 -42.30
C VAL A 311 0.32 -26.57 -43.81
N PRO A 312 0.19 -25.30 -44.21
CA PRO A 312 0.00 -24.92 -45.62
C PRO A 312 1.13 -25.42 -46.52
N ALA A 313 0.77 -26.11 -47.61
CA ALA A 313 1.76 -26.67 -48.53
C ALA A 313 2.59 -25.60 -49.26
N ASP A 314 2.07 -24.38 -49.39
CA ASP A 314 2.72 -23.22 -50.00
C ASP A 314 3.70 -22.49 -49.06
N LEU A 315 3.83 -22.94 -47.81
CA LEU A 315 4.83 -22.47 -46.87
C LEU A 315 6.27 -22.82 -47.31
N TYR A 316 6.42 -23.92 -48.03
CA TYR A 316 7.72 -24.45 -48.45
C TYR A 316 8.11 -23.98 -49.86
N SER A 317 9.40 -23.73 -50.07
CA SER A 317 10.01 -23.50 -51.39
C SER A 317 10.65 -24.80 -51.91
N ASP A 318 10.79 -24.90 -53.24
CA ASP A 318 11.46 -26.04 -53.88
C ASP A 318 12.95 -26.16 -53.46
N ASP A 319 13.55 -25.07 -52.99
CA ASP A 319 14.96 -25.00 -52.55
C ASP A 319 15.15 -25.34 -51.06
N ASP A 320 14.07 -25.56 -50.30
CA ASP A 320 14.17 -25.86 -48.86
C ASP A 320 14.59 -27.32 -48.61
N ASP A 321 15.61 -27.51 -47.77
CA ASP A 321 15.99 -28.81 -47.22
C ASP A 321 15.06 -29.23 -46.07
N GLU A 322 15.32 -30.41 -45.47
CA GLU A 322 14.47 -30.93 -44.39
C GLU A 322 14.50 -30.04 -43.14
N ASP A 323 15.67 -29.49 -42.80
CA ASP A 323 15.84 -28.61 -41.65
C ASP A 323 15.06 -27.29 -41.87
N ALA A 324 15.20 -26.65 -43.04
CA ALA A 324 14.47 -25.43 -43.38
C ALA A 324 12.94 -25.64 -43.42
N LYS A 325 12.47 -26.81 -43.84
CA LYS A 325 11.04 -27.14 -43.79
C LYS A 325 10.56 -27.32 -42.35
N TRP A 326 11.36 -27.97 -41.51
CA TRP A 326 11.05 -28.13 -40.10
C TRP A 326 10.96 -26.78 -39.39
N ASP A 327 11.94 -25.90 -39.60
CA ASP A 327 11.96 -24.54 -39.03
C ASP A 327 10.74 -23.73 -39.47
N LYS A 328 10.40 -23.73 -40.76
CA LYS A 328 9.23 -23.00 -41.26
C LYS A 328 7.92 -23.53 -40.69
N ALA A 329 7.76 -24.85 -40.65
CA ALA A 329 6.55 -25.47 -40.09
C ALA A 329 6.43 -25.14 -38.59
N TYR A 330 7.55 -25.15 -37.87
CA TYR A 330 7.61 -24.76 -36.46
C TYR A 330 7.21 -23.30 -36.27
N ASP A 331 7.82 -22.37 -37.00
CA ASP A 331 7.51 -20.93 -36.95
C ASP A 331 6.03 -20.66 -37.28
N TRP A 332 5.50 -21.35 -38.29
CA TRP A 332 4.08 -21.27 -38.63
C TRP A 332 3.20 -21.74 -37.47
N LYS A 333 3.50 -22.89 -36.85
CA LYS A 333 2.72 -23.40 -35.70
C LYS A 333 2.73 -22.41 -34.55
N GLN A 334 3.88 -21.82 -34.22
CA GLN A 334 3.95 -20.84 -33.13
C GLN A 334 3.13 -19.58 -33.44
N SER A 335 3.22 -19.05 -34.66
CA SER A 335 2.36 -17.93 -35.09
C SER A 335 0.88 -18.27 -35.01
N MET A 336 0.49 -19.49 -35.41
CA MET A 336 -0.90 -19.93 -35.35
C MET A 336 -1.37 -20.07 -33.90
N ARG A 337 -0.58 -20.68 -33.00
CA ARG A 337 -0.92 -20.80 -31.58
C ARG A 337 -1.19 -19.45 -30.93
N GLU A 338 -0.36 -18.45 -31.20
CA GLU A 338 -0.56 -17.11 -30.66
C GLU A 338 -1.87 -16.46 -31.16
N GLU A 339 -2.19 -16.60 -32.45
CA GLU A 339 -3.39 -16.01 -33.06
C GLU A 339 -4.69 -16.76 -32.70
N HIS A 340 -4.59 -18.09 -32.56
CA HIS A 340 -5.72 -19.01 -32.49
C HIS A 340 -5.94 -19.63 -31.10
N VAL A 341 -5.25 -19.15 -30.06
CA VAL A 341 -5.52 -19.56 -28.69
C VAL A 341 -6.94 -19.19 -28.27
N ILE A 342 -7.69 -20.19 -27.80
CA ILE A 342 -9.08 -20.02 -27.40
C ILE A 342 -9.12 -19.20 -26.11
N GLN A 343 -9.67 -18.00 -26.24
CA GLN A 343 -9.81 -17.10 -25.11
C GLN A 343 -10.88 -17.60 -24.12
N PRO A 344 -10.63 -17.54 -22.79
CA PRO A 344 -11.55 -18.02 -21.78
C PRO A 344 -12.86 -17.25 -21.82
N GLU A 345 -13.94 -17.92 -21.44
CA GLU A 345 -15.29 -17.36 -21.45
C GLU A 345 -15.92 -17.46 -20.06
N ALA A 346 -16.76 -16.48 -19.72
CA ALA A 346 -17.35 -16.43 -18.39
C ALA A 346 -18.23 -17.67 -18.11
N PRO A 347 -18.01 -18.37 -16.98
CA PRO A 347 -18.87 -19.47 -16.56
C PRO A 347 -20.24 -18.93 -16.12
N HIS A 348 -21.14 -19.80 -15.69
CA HIS A 348 -22.32 -19.34 -14.96
C HIS A 348 -21.90 -18.60 -13.69
N TYR A 349 -22.56 -17.48 -13.42
CA TYR A 349 -22.28 -16.69 -12.22
C TYR A 349 -22.45 -17.54 -10.96
N LYS A 350 -21.45 -17.45 -10.09
CA LYS A 350 -21.44 -17.98 -8.74
C LYS A 350 -21.13 -16.80 -7.83
N ASP A 351 -21.81 -16.74 -6.69
CA ASP A 351 -21.60 -15.67 -5.72
C ASP A 351 -20.11 -15.57 -5.33
N TRP A 352 -19.50 -14.47 -5.76
CA TRP A 352 -18.08 -14.20 -5.59
C TRP A 352 -17.72 -13.72 -4.18
N THR A 353 -18.72 -13.36 -3.37
CA THR A 353 -18.49 -12.97 -1.97
C THR A 353 -18.00 -14.15 -1.12
N ALA A 354 -18.27 -15.39 -1.56
CA ALA A 354 -17.83 -16.63 -0.93
C ALA A 354 -16.61 -17.30 -1.61
N ARG A 355 -15.74 -16.50 -2.26
CA ARG A 355 -14.63 -16.99 -3.11
C ARG A 355 -13.49 -17.74 -2.40
N LEU A 356 -13.46 -17.76 -1.07
CA LEU A 356 -12.44 -18.48 -0.30
C LEU A 356 -12.89 -19.94 -0.09
N ARG A 357 -12.41 -20.88 -0.92
CA ARG A 357 -12.64 -22.33 -0.71
C ARG A 357 -11.64 -22.89 0.30
N ASN A 358 -12.08 -23.84 1.15
CA ASN A 358 -11.19 -24.69 1.95
C ASN A 358 -10.12 -23.93 2.77
N TYR A 359 -10.50 -22.77 3.32
CA TYR A 359 -9.67 -22.03 4.26
C TYR A 359 -10.16 -22.30 5.68
N ASP A 360 -9.30 -22.91 6.50
CA ASP A 360 -9.59 -23.27 7.90
C ASP A 360 -9.49 -22.06 8.87
N GLY A 361 -9.21 -20.85 8.37
CA GLY A 361 -9.11 -19.64 9.20
C GLY A 361 -10.43 -18.87 9.26
N ASP A 362 -10.47 -17.85 10.12
CA ASP A 362 -11.64 -16.99 10.29
C ASP A 362 -12.00 -16.30 8.95
N LEU A 363 -13.13 -16.70 8.34
CA LEU A 363 -13.73 -16.02 7.18
C LEU A 363 -14.43 -14.70 7.56
N GLU A 364 -14.30 -14.31 8.83
CA GLU A 364 -14.79 -13.04 9.36
C GLU A 364 -13.62 -12.32 10.02
N LEU A 365 -13.19 -11.21 9.42
CA LEU A 365 -12.23 -10.29 10.01
C LEU A 365 -12.96 -9.01 10.38
N ASP A 366 -13.14 -8.78 11.67
CA ASP A 366 -13.50 -7.47 12.19
C ASP A 366 -12.35 -6.94 13.03
N LEU A 367 -11.55 -6.05 12.46
CA LEU A 367 -10.43 -5.41 13.15
C LEU A 367 -10.87 -4.65 14.40
N TRP A 368 -12.09 -4.10 14.41
CA TRP A 368 -12.62 -3.43 15.59
C TRP A 368 -12.78 -4.42 16.73
N GLU A 369 -13.56 -5.48 16.52
CA GLU A 369 -13.84 -6.47 17.57
C GLU A 369 -12.57 -7.20 18.01
N LYS A 370 -11.66 -7.51 17.07
CA LYS A 370 -10.44 -8.26 17.36
C LYS A 370 -9.40 -7.45 18.12
N PHE A 371 -9.34 -6.13 17.92
CA PHE A 371 -8.26 -5.29 18.48
C PHE A 371 -8.73 -4.15 19.38
N LYS A 372 -10.02 -4.00 19.68
CA LYS A 372 -10.52 -2.92 20.56
C LYS A 372 -9.85 -2.85 21.93
N ASP A 373 -9.53 -4.00 22.53
CA ASP A 373 -8.87 -4.05 23.84
C ASP A 373 -7.39 -3.66 23.78
N LYS A 374 -6.74 -3.84 22.63
CA LYS A 374 -5.31 -3.57 22.43
C LYS A 374 -5.05 -2.19 21.81
N GLY A 375 -6.00 -1.69 21.03
CA GLY A 375 -5.82 -0.55 20.13
C GLY A 375 -5.03 -0.91 18.88
N LEU A 376 -4.88 0.08 17.99
CA LEU A 376 -4.11 -0.03 16.75
C LEU A 376 -2.89 0.90 16.80
N GLN A 377 -1.95 0.69 15.89
CA GLN A 377 -0.84 1.60 15.63
C GLN A 377 -0.97 2.14 14.19
N VAL A 378 -0.92 3.45 14.03
CA VAL A 378 -1.08 4.09 12.73
C VAL A 378 -0.02 5.15 12.49
N ILE A 379 0.48 5.23 11.25
CA ILE A 379 1.38 6.28 10.80
C ILE A 379 0.57 7.24 9.93
N VAL A 380 0.70 8.55 10.17
CA VAL A 380 -0.09 9.59 9.48
C VAL A 380 0.83 10.42 8.58
N LYS A 381 0.37 10.69 7.36
CA LYS A 381 1.04 11.57 6.40
C LYS A 381 0.04 12.53 5.76
N PHE A 382 0.33 13.82 5.79
CA PHE A 382 -0.34 14.85 5.00
C PHE A 382 0.63 15.39 3.95
N ALA A 383 0.21 15.40 2.69
CA ALA A 383 0.99 15.95 1.60
C ALA A 383 0.10 16.68 0.59
N SER A 384 0.62 17.78 0.05
CA SER A 384 0.00 18.55 -1.03
C SER A 384 0.92 18.53 -2.25
N ILE A 385 0.40 18.15 -3.41
CA ILE A 385 1.09 18.29 -4.70
C ILE A 385 0.56 19.56 -5.37
N HIS A 386 1.44 20.52 -5.64
CA HIS A 386 1.14 21.80 -6.29
C HIS A 386 1.72 21.85 -7.70
N LEU A 387 0.90 22.33 -8.63
CA LEU A 387 1.27 22.64 -9.99
C LEU A 387 1.09 24.14 -10.24
N THR A 388 2.03 24.75 -10.94
CA THR A 388 1.97 26.14 -11.37
C THR A 388 2.08 26.22 -12.90
N PRO A 389 1.73 27.33 -13.53
CA PRO A 389 1.96 27.51 -14.97
C PRO A 389 3.42 27.25 -15.40
N GLU A 390 4.39 27.51 -14.52
CA GLU A 390 5.82 27.26 -14.75
C GLU A 390 6.23 25.80 -14.53
N LYS A 391 5.53 25.09 -13.65
CA LYS A 391 5.73 23.66 -13.33
C LYS A 391 4.39 22.91 -13.50
N PRO A 392 3.88 22.76 -14.74
CA PRO A 392 2.47 22.44 -14.99
C PRO A 392 2.17 20.92 -14.96
N GLN A 393 3.18 20.07 -14.74
CA GLN A 393 3.05 18.62 -14.79
C GLN A 393 3.76 17.97 -13.60
N TYR A 394 3.12 16.97 -13.02
CA TYR A 394 3.68 16.03 -12.06
C TYR A 394 3.94 14.69 -12.76
N SER A 395 5.14 14.13 -12.60
CA SER A 395 5.58 12.93 -13.33
C SER A 395 5.00 11.61 -12.81
N GLY A 396 4.34 11.61 -11.65
CA GLY A 396 3.94 10.40 -10.96
C GLY A 396 5.01 9.89 -9.99
N GLY A 397 4.74 8.74 -9.36
CA GLY A 397 5.65 8.07 -8.44
C GLY A 397 6.35 6.85 -9.06
N SER A 398 7.16 6.17 -8.26
CA SER A 398 7.73 4.84 -8.57
C SER A 398 6.82 3.73 -8.06
N TRP A 399 6.93 2.53 -8.63
CA TRP A 399 6.36 1.32 -8.05
C TRP A 399 7.00 1.02 -6.70
N HIS A 400 6.19 0.80 -5.66
CA HIS A 400 6.66 0.45 -4.32
C HIS A 400 5.56 -0.22 -3.47
N TYR A 401 5.99 -0.93 -2.43
CA TYR A 401 5.20 -1.18 -1.22
C TYR A 401 5.40 -0.04 -0.22
N GLU A 402 4.47 0.13 0.70
CA GLU A 402 4.54 1.17 1.72
C GLU A 402 5.50 0.79 2.85
N GLY A 403 6.42 1.71 3.16
CA GLY A 403 7.41 1.51 4.22
C GLY A 403 8.55 0.56 3.89
N GLN A 404 9.39 0.34 4.89
CA GLN A 404 10.32 -0.79 4.97
C GLN A 404 9.79 -1.81 5.99
N LEU A 405 10.39 -2.99 6.06
CA LEU A 405 9.86 -4.05 6.94
C LEU A 405 9.89 -3.71 8.43
N ASN A 406 10.72 -2.73 8.84
CA ASN A 406 10.72 -2.17 10.20
C ASN A 406 9.38 -1.54 10.59
N ASP A 407 8.65 -1.00 9.61
CA ASP A 407 7.43 -0.23 9.87
C ASP A 407 6.21 -1.15 10.05
N HIS A 408 6.32 -2.43 9.66
CA HIS A 408 5.25 -3.43 9.74
C HIS A 408 3.90 -2.95 9.15
N ILE A 409 3.93 -2.16 8.08
CA ILE A 409 2.71 -1.65 7.44
C ILE A 409 2.00 -2.80 6.71
N VAL A 410 0.71 -3.00 6.99
CA VAL A 410 -0.12 -4.08 6.41
C VAL A 410 -1.22 -3.56 5.49
N ALA A 411 -1.69 -2.34 5.70
CA ALA A 411 -2.69 -1.71 4.85
C ALA A 411 -2.52 -0.19 4.86
N THR A 412 -3.01 0.45 3.80
CA THR A 412 -2.93 1.90 3.62
C THR A 412 -4.31 2.44 3.30
N SER A 413 -4.68 3.55 3.94
CA SER A 413 -5.78 4.41 3.51
C SER A 413 -5.22 5.67 2.86
N ILE A 414 -5.77 6.08 1.72
CA ILE A 414 -5.51 7.40 1.13
C ILE A 414 -6.84 8.12 0.94
N TYR A 415 -6.96 9.30 1.54
CA TYR A 415 -8.09 10.19 1.38
C TYR A 415 -7.72 11.42 0.56
N TYR A 416 -8.31 11.56 -0.63
CA TYR A 416 -8.08 12.67 -1.55
C TYR A 416 -9.00 13.85 -1.21
N TYR A 417 -8.67 14.62 -0.17
CA TYR A 417 -9.58 15.62 0.39
C TYR A 417 -9.73 16.88 -0.46
N SER A 418 -8.79 17.20 -1.35
CA SER A 418 -8.91 18.34 -2.27
C SER A 418 -8.14 18.14 -3.57
N ASN A 419 -8.83 18.22 -4.70
CA ASN A 419 -8.22 18.28 -6.03
C ASN A 419 -8.78 19.50 -6.77
N GLU A 420 -7.92 20.31 -7.37
CA GLU A 420 -8.32 21.52 -8.08
C GLU A 420 -7.45 21.73 -9.32
N ASN A 421 -8.09 22.06 -10.45
CA ASN A 421 -7.43 22.44 -11.70
C ASN A 421 -6.36 21.44 -12.19
N ILE A 422 -6.62 20.14 -12.06
CA ILE A 422 -5.75 19.08 -12.55
C ILE A 422 -6.52 18.09 -13.42
N THR A 423 -5.84 17.52 -14.40
CA THR A 423 -6.36 16.40 -15.18
C THR A 423 -6.61 15.19 -14.28
N PRO A 424 -7.54 14.29 -14.65
CA PRO A 424 -7.70 13.00 -13.98
C PRO A 424 -6.37 12.24 -13.87
N SER A 425 -6.20 11.50 -12.78
CA SER A 425 -5.08 10.57 -12.57
C SER A 425 -5.51 9.45 -11.63
N SER A 426 -4.78 8.35 -11.66
CA SER A 426 -5.10 7.11 -10.97
C SER A 426 -3.97 6.66 -10.05
N LEU A 427 -4.30 5.72 -9.17
CA LEU A 427 -3.35 4.86 -8.47
C LEU A 427 -3.35 3.50 -9.18
N LYS A 428 -2.24 3.12 -9.79
CA LYS A 428 -2.08 1.81 -10.43
C LYS A 428 -1.61 0.79 -9.42
N PHE A 429 -2.00 -0.47 -9.64
CA PHE A 429 -1.64 -1.61 -8.83
C PHE A 429 -1.08 -2.73 -9.70
N ARG A 430 -0.02 -3.37 -9.20
CA ARG A 430 0.57 -4.57 -9.79
C ARG A 430 0.93 -5.56 -8.69
N GLN A 431 1.05 -6.83 -9.06
CA GLN A 431 1.40 -7.91 -8.14
C GLN A 431 2.44 -8.83 -8.78
N GLU A 432 3.26 -9.45 -7.93
CA GLU A 432 4.04 -10.63 -8.33
C GLU A 432 3.08 -11.80 -8.55
N VAL A 433 3.36 -12.63 -9.56
CA VAL A 433 2.65 -13.88 -9.83
C VAL A 433 3.58 -15.04 -9.54
N ASN A 434 3.04 -16.16 -9.05
CA ASN A 434 3.87 -17.33 -8.77
C ASN A 434 4.34 -18.00 -10.07
N ALA A 435 5.58 -17.72 -10.49
CA ALA A 435 6.18 -18.36 -11.66
C ALA A 435 6.42 -19.87 -11.46
N GLU A 436 6.59 -20.34 -10.22
CA GLU A 436 6.82 -21.76 -9.93
C GLU A 436 5.55 -22.59 -10.19
N ASP A 437 4.37 -22.03 -9.92
CA ASP A 437 3.09 -22.70 -10.20
C ASP A 437 2.87 -22.91 -11.70
N ALA A 438 3.56 -22.15 -12.55
CA ALA A 438 3.49 -22.30 -14.00
C ALA A 438 4.11 -23.62 -14.50
N ILE A 439 4.97 -24.26 -13.70
CA ILE A 439 5.51 -25.59 -14.01
C ILE A 439 4.41 -26.65 -14.03
N GLU A 440 3.35 -26.48 -13.24
CA GLU A 440 2.23 -27.42 -13.19
C GLU A 440 1.16 -27.15 -14.27
N TRP A 441 1.35 -26.14 -15.12
CA TRP A 441 0.39 -25.83 -16.18
C TRP A 441 0.37 -26.92 -17.25
N PRO A 442 -0.79 -27.18 -17.88
CA PRO A 442 -0.94 -28.26 -18.85
C PRO A 442 -0.43 -27.87 -20.25
N TYR A 443 0.81 -27.36 -20.36
CA TYR A 443 1.44 -26.98 -21.64
C TYR A 443 2.38 -28.09 -22.15
N SER A 444 2.56 -28.17 -23.46
CA SER A 444 3.52 -29.07 -24.11
C SER A 444 4.93 -28.48 -24.12
N GLN A 445 5.93 -29.30 -24.36
CA GLN A 445 7.31 -28.82 -24.52
C GLN A 445 7.39 -27.73 -25.59
N ASN A 446 8.04 -26.60 -25.26
CA ASN A 446 8.24 -25.44 -26.13
C ASN A 446 6.92 -24.77 -26.59
N GLU A 447 5.85 -24.91 -25.80
CA GLU A 447 4.56 -24.24 -26.03
C GLU A 447 4.44 -23.07 -25.05
N HIS A 448 4.57 -21.85 -25.54
CA HIS A 448 4.58 -20.62 -24.73
C HIS A 448 3.70 -19.50 -25.30
N GLU A 449 3.21 -19.69 -26.52
CA GLU A 449 2.52 -18.70 -27.35
C GLU A 449 1.18 -18.29 -26.75
N PHE A 450 0.60 -19.13 -25.89
CA PHE A 450 -0.62 -18.82 -25.16
C PHE A 450 -0.43 -17.74 -24.08
N MET A 451 0.80 -17.54 -23.58
CA MET A 451 1.03 -16.74 -22.37
C MET A 451 0.66 -15.26 -22.59
N ASN A 452 1.14 -14.66 -23.68
CA ASN A 452 0.87 -13.25 -23.95
C ASN A 452 -0.63 -13.00 -24.26
N PRO A 453 -1.29 -13.75 -25.15
CA PRO A 453 -2.70 -13.54 -25.42
C PRO A 453 -3.63 -13.85 -24.24
N LEU A 454 -3.27 -14.78 -23.34
CA LEU A 454 -4.10 -15.12 -22.18
C LEU A 454 -3.84 -14.22 -20.97
N PHE A 455 -2.58 -13.86 -20.69
CA PHE A 455 -2.19 -13.23 -19.43
C PHE A 455 -1.49 -11.88 -19.58
N GLY A 456 -1.08 -11.52 -20.80
CA GLY A 456 -0.35 -10.29 -21.10
C GLY A 456 1.10 -10.29 -20.62
N ILE A 457 1.67 -11.48 -20.40
CA ILE A 457 3.06 -11.69 -19.99
C ILE A 457 3.62 -12.81 -20.88
N SER A 458 4.84 -12.67 -21.36
CA SER A 458 5.49 -13.67 -22.23
C SER A 458 6.43 -14.60 -21.43
N ASN A 459 6.87 -15.71 -22.02
CA ASN A 459 7.97 -16.49 -21.45
C ASN A 459 9.23 -15.63 -21.35
N GLU A 460 10.07 -15.86 -20.34
CA GLU A 460 11.26 -15.06 -20.01
C GLU A 460 10.99 -13.60 -19.61
N GLU A 461 9.73 -13.15 -19.54
CA GLU A 461 9.37 -11.86 -18.97
C GLU A 461 9.17 -11.94 -17.45
N ALA A 462 9.24 -10.77 -16.80
CA ALA A 462 9.00 -10.63 -15.36
C ALA A 462 7.64 -11.21 -14.96
N ALA A 463 7.62 -11.99 -13.88
CA ALA A 463 6.40 -12.55 -13.30
C ALA A 463 5.61 -11.49 -12.51
N VAL A 464 5.28 -10.38 -13.15
CA VAL A 464 4.59 -9.22 -12.57
C VAL A 464 3.40 -8.86 -13.44
N GLN A 465 2.21 -8.81 -12.83
CA GLN A 465 0.97 -8.50 -13.53
C GLN A 465 0.36 -7.19 -13.06
N ASP A 466 0.03 -6.32 -14.03
CA ASP A 466 -0.76 -5.10 -13.80
C ASP A 466 -2.24 -5.47 -13.59
N ILE A 467 -2.72 -5.36 -12.36
CA ILE A 467 -4.08 -5.82 -11.98
C ILE A 467 -5.15 -4.72 -12.11
N GLY A 468 -4.75 -3.47 -12.30
CA GLY A 468 -5.68 -2.39 -12.59
C GLY A 468 -5.31 -1.06 -11.95
N GLU A 469 -6.27 -0.13 -11.98
CA GLU A 469 -6.08 1.22 -11.47
C GLU A 469 -7.36 1.81 -10.89
N ILE A 470 -7.20 2.74 -9.95
CA ILE A 470 -8.31 3.44 -9.30
C ILE A 470 -8.18 4.94 -9.53
N ASP A 471 -9.22 5.57 -10.07
CA ASP A 471 -9.29 7.03 -10.21
C ASP A 471 -9.17 7.71 -8.84
N THR A 472 -8.32 8.73 -8.74
CA THR A 472 -8.00 9.44 -7.48
C THR A 472 -8.82 10.73 -7.33
N LYS A 473 -10.15 10.59 -7.32
CA LYS A 473 -11.11 11.70 -7.30
C LYS A 473 -11.16 12.40 -5.94
N GLN A 474 -11.53 13.69 -5.94
CA GLN A 474 -11.78 14.42 -4.69
C GLN A 474 -12.89 13.73 -3.90
N GLY A 475 -12.70 13.61 -2.58
CA GLY A 475 -13.65 12.98 -1.67
C GLY A 475 -13.54 11.46 -1.63
N ARG A 476 -12.70 10.84 -2.45
CA ARG A 476 -12.48 9.39 -2.43
C ARG A 476 -11.58 8.99 -1.28
N LEU A 477 -12.07 8.03 -0.49
CA LEU A 477 -11.27 7.22 0.43
C LEU A 477 -10.97 5.88 -0.25
N LEU A 478 -9.70 5.53 -0.31
CA LEU A 478 -9.19 4.30 -0.91
C LEU A 478 -8.43 3.51 0.16
N THR A 479 -8.66 2.20 0.26
CA THR A 479 -7.82 1.29 1.06
C THR A 479 -7.27 0.16 0.23
N PHE A 480 -6.05 -0.26 0.51
CA PHE A 480 -5.39 -1.38 -0.15
C PHE A 480 -4.37 -2.05 0.78
N PRO A 481 -4.09 -3.35 0.61
CA PRO A 481 -3.14 -4.06 1.45
C PRO A 481 -1.70 -3.78 0.98
N ASN A 482 -0.73 -3.95 1.88
CA ASN A 482 0.69 -3.87 1.56
C ASN A 482 1.23 -5.15 0.86
N THR A 483 0.33 -5.91 0.22
CA THR A 483 0.63 -7.04 -0.66
C THR A 483 0.70 -6.64 -2.13
N LEU A 484 0.21 -5.46 -2.49
CA LEU A 484 0.22 -4.92 -3.84
C LEU A 484 1.25 -3.80 -3.98
N GLN A 485 2.07 -3.85 -5.04
CA GLN A 485 2.83 -2.67 -5.42
C GLN A 485 1.88 -1.66 -6.04
N HIS A 486 2.10 -0.39 -5.74
CA HIS A 486 1.29 0.67 -6.31
C HIS A 486 2.14 1.82 -6.85
N GLN A 487 1.55 2.58 -7.77
CA GLN A 487 2.20 3.72 -8.41
C GLN A 487 1.21 4.85 -8.69
N VAL A 488 1.54 6.05 -8.18
CA VAL A 488 0.80 7.27 -8.50
C VAL A 488 1.04 7.66 -9.95
N GLN A 489 -0.01 7.76 -10.76
CA GLN A 489 0.10 8.13 -12.17
C GLN A 489 0.27 9.65 -12.36
N PRO A 490 0.96 10.08 -13.43
CA PRO A 490 1.19 11.49 -13.75
C PRO A 490 -0.13 12.26 -13.95
N PHE A 491 -0.08 13.58 -13.71
CA PHE A 491 -1.16 14.51 -14.04
C PHE A 491 -0.59 15.90 -14.32
N LYS A 492 -1.40 16.76 -14.93
CA LYS A 492 -1.03 18.13 -15.29
C LYS A 492 -2.17 19.10 -14.99
N LEU A 493 -1.91 20.40 -15.14
CA LEU A 493 -2.94 21.42 -15.07
C LEU A 493 -4.02 21.20 -16.15
N GLU A 494 -5.28 21.33 -15.75
CA GLU A 494 -6.43 21.31 -16.68
C GLU A 494 -6.51 22.64 -17.44
N ASP A 495 -6.47 23.77 -16.72
CA ASP A 495 -6.24 25.12 -17.23
C ASP A 495 -4.78 25.50 -16.94
N PRO A 496 -3.88 25.49 -17.95
CA PRO A 496 -2.45 25.78 -17.77
C PRO A 496 -2.15 27.21 -17.30
N THR A 497 -3.14 28.11 -17.28
CA THR A 497 -2.96 29.51 -16.87
C THR A 497 -3.17 29.74 -15.38
N LYS A 498 -3.69 28.74 -14.66
CA LYS A 498 -3.97 28.82 -13.22
C LYS A 498 -3.20 27.74 -12.47
N PRO A 499 -2.85 27.98 -11.19
CA PRO A 499 -2.32 26.92 -10.34
C PRO A 499 -3.37 25.82 -10.13
N GLY A 500 -2.90 24.65 -9.70
CA GLY A 500 -3.74 23.51 -9.36
C GLY A 500 -3.06 22.63 -8.32
N HIS A 501 -3.82 21.73 -7.70
CA HIS A 501 -3.28 20.86 -6.66
C HIS A 501 -4.02 19.53 -6.52
N ARG A 502 -3.34 18.61 -5.84
CA ARG A 502 -3.89 17.40 -5.22
C ARG A 502 -3.43 17.34 -3.77
N LYS A 503 -4.35 17.23 -2.82
CA LYS A 503 -4.03 17.13 -1.39
C LYS A 503 -4.56 15.83 -0.81
N ILE A 504 -3.72 15.15 -0.04
CA ILE A 504 -3.98 13.80 0.46
C ILE A 504 -3.68 13.67 1.95
N LEU A 505 -4.51 12.87 2.61
CA LEU A 505 -4.23 12.27 3.92
C LEU A 505 -3.99 10.78 3.71
N ALA A 506 -2.78 10.31 4.00
CA ALA A 506 -2.44 8.89 4.02
C ALA A 506 -2.34 8.40 5.47
N ILE A 507 -2.94 7.25 5.74
CA ILE A 507 -2.88 6.55 7.03
C ILE A 507 -2.38 5.14 6.77
N PHE A 508 -1.24 4.78 7.36
CA PHE A 508 -0.66 3.46 7.23
C PHE A 508 -0.96 2.67 8.51
N LEU A 509 -1.69 1.56 8.37
CA LEU A 509 -1.98 0.64 9.45
C LEU A 509 -0.77 -0.26 9.69
N VAL A 510 -0.20 -0.18 10.89
CA VAL A 510 0.82 -1.13 11.35
C VAL A 510 0.15 -2.42 11.81
N ASP A 511 0.77 -3.56 11.53
CA ASP A 511 0.27 -4.90 11.88
C ASP A 511 -0.19 -4.96 13.35
N PRO A 512 -1.49 -5.13 13.62
CA PRO A 512 -1.99 -5.22 14.99
C PRO A 512 -1.46 -6.44 15.75
N HIS A 513 -0.97 -7.48 15.06
CA HIS A 513 -0.33 -8.65 15.68
C HIS A 513 1.14 -8.39 16.05
N THR A 514 1.79 -7.40 15.45
CA THR A 514 3.21 -7.07 15.65
C THR A 514 3.36 -5.58 15.99
N ARG A 515 3.36 -5.26 17.30
CA ARG A 515 3.57 -3.88 17.77
C ARG A 515 5.03 -3.47 17.54
N VAL A 516 5.24 -2.24 17.10
CA VAL A 516 6.57 -1.63 16.94
C VAL A 516 6.75 -0.48 17.93
N ILE A 517 7.98 0.03 18.05
CA ILE A 517 8.28 1.22 18.86
C ILE A 517 7.46 2.39 18.32
N SER A 518 6.66 3.03 19.16
CA SER A 518 5.75 4.11 18.76
C SER A 518 6.04 5.42 19.49
N THR A 519 5.27 6.45 19.17
CA THR A 519 5.27 7.71 19.92
C THR A 519 4.77 7.58 21.37
N ALA A 520 4.18 6.44 21.74
CA ALA A 520 3.91 6.10 23.13
C ALA A 520 5.18 5.68 23.90
N ASN A 521 6.26 5.35 23.20
CA ASN A 521 7.55 4.99 23.78
C ASN A 521 8.63 6.05 23.52
N VAL A 522 8.51 6.83 22.45
CA VAL A 522 9.48 7.86 22.07
C VAL A 522 8.88 9.24 22.35
N PRO A 523 9.43 10.02 23.31
CA PRO A 523 8.98 11.39 23.52
C PRO A 523 9.17 12.25 22.27
N PRO A 524 8.43 13.36 22.12
CA PRO A 524 8.62 14.27 21.01
C PRO A 524 10.09 14.68 20.91
N GLN A 525 10.63 14.56 19.69
CA GLN A 525 12.07 14.75 19.45
C GLN A 525 12.41 16.18 19.03
N ARG A 526 11.42 17.05 18.88
CA ARG A 526 11.53 18.39 18.29
C ARG A 526 12.09 19.43 19.27
N LYS A 527 13.23 20.05 18.91
CA LYS A 527 13.87 21.11 19.71
C LYS A 527 13.00 22.35 19.86
N ASP A 528 12.27 22.73 18.82
CA ASP A 528 11.33 23.85 18.87
C ASP A 528 10.17 23.60 19.84
N TRP A 529 9.66 22.37 19.92
CA TRP A 529 8.62 22.02 20.90
C TRP A 529 9.16 22.03 22.33
N TRP A 530 10.39 21.59 22.53
CA TRP A 530 11.05 21.64 23.83
C TRP A 530 11.28 23.08 24.30
N GLU A 531 11.73 23.95 23.39
CA GLU A 531 11.90 25.38 23.67
C GLU A 531 10.58 26.04 24.09
N GLU A 532 9.47 25.71 23.43
CA GLU A 532 8.14 26.20 23.84
C GLU A 532 7.77 25.73 25.26
N VAL A 533 8.08 24.48 25.62
CA VAL A 533 7.87 23.96 26.99
C VAL A 533 8.74 24.68 28.01
N LEU A 534 9.98 25.03 27.66
CA LEU A 534 10.87 25.84 28.51
C LEU A 534 10.41 27.29 28.69
N ASN A 535 9.64 27.81 27.73
CA ASN A 535 9.15 29.18 27.76
C ASN A 535 7.75 29.30 28.39
N THR A 536 7.03 28.19 28.56
CA THR A 536 5.69 28.11 29.19
C THR A 536 5.76 27.66 30.65
N ASP A 537 4.72 27.94 31.45
CA ASP A 537 4.66 27.75 32.92
C ASP A 537 4.97 26.31 33.43
N SER A 538 5.02 25.32 32.54
CA SER A 538 5.37 23.91 32.78
C SER A 538 6.83 23.72 33.19
N GLY A 539 7.73 24.63 32.79
CA GLY A 539 9.16 24.65 33.15
C GLY A 539 9.43 25.07 34.60
N LYS A 540 8.89 24.34 35.59
CA LYS A 540 8.85 24.69 37.03
C LYS A 540 10.18 25.12 37.69
N ARG A 541 11.34 24.89 37.05
CA ARG A 541 12.67 25.36 37.52
C ARG A 541 13.37 26.34 36.59
N LEU A 542 13.18 26.25 35.27
CA LEU A 542 13.90 27.06 34.27
C LEU A 542 13.17 28.37 33.94
N ASN A 543 11.87 28.47 34.20
CA ASN A 543 11.10 29.73 34.08
C ASN A 543 11.53 30.83 35.05
N ARG A 544 12.40 30.49 36.02
CA ARG A 544 13.01 31.46 36.94
C ARG A 544 14.22 32.16 36.32
N LEU A 545 14.73 31.67 35.18
CA LEU A 545 15.84 32.28 34.47
C LEU A 545 15.31 33.39 33.53
N PRO A 546 16.07 34.49 33.36
CA PRO A 546 15.82 35.46 32.28
C PRO A 546 15.79 34.79 30.91
N GLN A 547 15.07 35.39 29.96
CA GLN A 547 14.91 34.87 28.60
C GLN A 547 16.28 34.59 27.95
N GLU A 548 17.24 35.50 28.13
CA GLU A 548 18.57 35.39 27.54
C GLU A 548 19.31 34.13 28.01
N LEU A 549 19.14 33.71 29.27
CA LEU A 549 19.73 32.48 29.78
C LEU A 549 19.00 31.24 29.28
N ARG A 550 17.70 31.32 29.02
CA ARG A 550 16.94 30.23 28.39
C ARG A 550 17.37 30.05 26.94
N ASP A 551 17.48 31.13 26.20
CA ASP A 551 17.96 31.14 24.80
C ASP A 551 19.37 30.55 24.74
N MET A 552 20.28 30.96 25.64
CA MET A 552 21.62 30.37 25.74
C MET A 552 21.59 28.86 26.03
N ILE A 553 20.67 28.38 26.86
CA ILE A 553 20.53 26.94 27.13
C ILE A 553 20.07 26.21 25.87
N VAL A 554 19.05 26.73 25.17
CA VAL A 554 18.53 26.15 23.94
C VAL A 554 19.61 26.11 22.87
N ASP A 555 20.34 27.21 22.68
CA ASP A 555 21.44 27.34 21.72
C ASP A 555 22.62 26.41 22.04
N SER A 556 22.81 26.03 23.31
CA SER A 556 23.90 25.13 23.75
C SER A 556 23.56 23.64 23.63
N VAL A 557 22.30 23.28 23.32
CA VAL A 557 21.88 21.88 23.13
C VAL A 557 22.07 21.50 21.66
N ASP A 558 23.14 20.75 21.39
CA ASP A 558 23.54 20.40 20.01
C ASP A 558 23.05 19.03 19.53
N ASP A 559 22.79 18.06 20.42
CA ASP A 559 22.54 16.67 20.01
C ASP A 559 21.07 16.22 20.13
N PHE A 560 20.45 16.43 21.30
CA PHE A 560 19.04 16.11 21.55
C PHE A 560 18.45 17.10 22.57
N PRO A 561 17.23 17.65 22.35
CA PRO A 561 16.29 17.37 21.25
C PRO A 561 16.78 17.81 19.86
N ILE A 562 16.20 17.23 18.82
CA ILE A 562 16.61 17.34 17.42
C ILE A 562 16.06 18.62 16.80
N ASP A 563 16.93 19.44 16.21
CA ASP A 563 16.52 20.62 15.43
C ASP A 563 16.03 20.26 14.02
N MET A 564 15.37 21.21 13.36
CA MET A 564 14.79 20.99 12.03
C MET A 564 15.86 20.72 10.96
N GLU A 565 17.05 21.32 11.05
CA GLU A 565 18.12 21.09 10.09
C GLU A 565 18.64 19.64 10.16
N THR A 566 18.86 19.14 11.37
CA THR A 566 19.28 17.76 11.63
C THR A 566 18.20 16.77 11.21
N ALA A 567 16.93 17.06 11.52
CA ALA A 567 15.80 16.23 11.07
C ALA A 567 15.69 16.16 9.55
N LYS A 568 15.93 17.28 8.84
CA LYS A 568 15.96 17.31 7.37
C LYS A 568 17.13 16.50 6.79
N LYS A 569 18.31 16.53 7.42
CA LYS A 569 19.46 15.68 7.05
C LYS A 569 19.14 14.19 7.22
N MET A 570 18.60 13.81 8.38
CA MET A 570 18.16 12.44 8.66
C MET A 570 17.10 11.97 7.66
N ARG A 571 16.14 12.84 7.29
CA ARG A 571 15.15 12.53 6.25
C ARG A 571 15.82 12.20 4.91
N VAL A 572 16.82 12.98 4.49
CA VAL A 572 17.54 12.73 3.23
C VAL A 572 18.26 11.38 3.26
N GLU A 573 18.90 11.05 4.39
CA GLU A 573 19.53 9.73 4.60
C GLU A 573 18.52 8.59 4.54
N LEU A 574 17.42 8.70 5.28
CA LEU A 574 16.31 7.74 5.28
C LEU A 574 15.73 7.55 3.87
N MET A 575 15.49 8.65 3.13
CA MET A 575 14.99 8.59 1.76
C MET A 575 15.99 7.91 0.81
N GLY A 576 17.29 8.12 1.00
CA GLY A 576 18.34 7.43 0.24
C GLY A 576 18.34 5.91 0.49
N GLU A 577 18.22 5.50 1.76
CA GLU A 577 18.09 4.09 2.13
C GLU A 577 16.83 3.45 1.51
N ARG A 578 15.69 4.13 1.61
CA ARG A 578 14.43 3.65 1.05
C ARG A 578 14.44 3.58 -0.47
N LYS A 579 15.02 4.58 -1.14
CA LYS A 579 15.17 4.55 -2.60
C LYS A 579 15.95 3.33 -3.04
N THR A 580 17.08 3.04 -2.38
CA THR A 580 17.91 1.87 -2.66
C THR A 580 17.15 0.56 -2.40
N TYR A 581 16.37 0.50 -1.33
CA TYR A 581 15.50 -0.65 -1.02
C TYR A 581 14.42 -0.88 -2.09
N VAL A 582 13.72 0.19 -2.51
CA VAL A 582 12.69 0.13 -3.56
C VAL A 582 13.29 -0.28 -4.91
N GLU A 583 14.45 0.27 -5.28
CA GLU A 583 15.16 -0.11 -6.51
C GLU A 583 15.56 -1.60 -6.48
N ASN A 584 16.10 -2.10 -5.37
CA ASN A 584 16.43 -3.52 -5.23
C ASN A 584 15.20 -4.42 -5.28
N GLN A 585 14.11 -4.02 -4.62
CA GLN A 585 12.84 -4.73 -4.67
C GLN A 585 12.30 -4.83 -6.10
N ASN A 586 12.22 -3.70 -6.81
CA ASN A 586 11.71 -3.69 -8.18
C ASN A 586 12.59 -4.53 -9.10
N ARG A 587 13.91 -4.37 -8.98
CA ARG A 587 14.88 -5.18 -9.75
C ARG A 587 14.68 -6.68 -9.49
N GLN A 588 14.53 -7.11 -8.24
CA GLN A 588 14.35 -8.52 -7.93
C GLN A 588 13.00 -9.08 -8.40
N LEU A 589 11.93 -8.27 -8.34
CA LEU A 589 10.63 -8.65 -8.92
C LEU A 589 10.70 -8.75 -10.44
N GLU A 590 11.42 -7.84 -11.09
CA GLU A 590 11.57 -7.79 -12.55
C GLU A 590 12.55 -8.84 -13.09
N GLU A 591 13.54 -9.26 -12.29
CA GLU A 591 14.46 -10.36 -12.60
C GLU A 591 13.85 -11.75 -12.33
N ASN A 592 12.75 -11.84 -11.58
CA ASN A 592 12.03 -13.10 -11.37
C ASN A 592 11.13 -13.37 -12.58
N THR A 593 11.65 -14.12 -13.55
CA THR A 593 10.98 -14.35 -14.83
C THR A 593 10.27 -15.70 -14.90
N PHE A 594 9.26 -15.81 -15.75
CA PHE A 594 8.78 -17.13 -16.17
C PHE A 594 9.89 -17.85 -16.94
N SER A 595 10.12 -19.11 -16.62
CA SER A 595 11.03 -19.98 -17.36
C SER A 595 10.37 -21.34 -17.52
N LEU A 596 9.45 -21.40 -18.47
CA LEU A 596 8.84 -22.66 -18.87
C LEU A 596 9.91 -23.48 -19.60
N CYS A 597 10.24 -24.67 -19.09
CA CYS A 597 11.38 -25.45 -19.54
C CYS A 597 11.08 -26.26 -20.82
N GLU A 598 12.13 -26.55 -21.58
CA GLU A 598 12.15 -27.65 -22.53
C GLU A 598 12.09 -28.98 -21.73
N HIS A 599 10.89 -29.57 -21.55
CA HIS A 599 10.73 -30.78 -20.72
C HIS A 599 11.26 -32.09 -21.31
#